data_AF-A0A4R4GWA3-F1
#
_entry.id   AF-A0A4R4GWA3-F1
#
_cell.length_a   1.000
_cell.length_b   1.000
_cell.length_c   1.000
_cell.angle_alpha   90.00
_cell.angle_beta   90.00
_cell.angle_gamma   90.00
#
_symmetry.space_group_name_H-M   'P 1'
#
loop_
_entity.id
_entity.type
_entity.pdbx_description
1 polymer ?
#
loop_
_entity_poly.entity_id
_entity_poly.type
_entity_poly.pdbx_seq_one_letter_code
_entity_poly.pdbx_strand_id
1 'polypeptide(L)'
;MEEYKEALCFYLQKTKLPIVFCENTLCDMSGEFSSYIASGRLEYLTFDGNHYDKRRGKGVGEIEILEYAFLHSKLLQDGTHIIKITGRLKVLNIKSLIAVRKMFGDNCIQLRISEDGVFTQSQFFIAPMLFLKEYFIPLGEMIDDRQCCYFEHVLGYSIKNQAEYCVIPFFNFPLIDGISGTFGTHYNIHYTLLEKMYYVRKTIYKCIIFDNRYAQKKQNILERLLIKCYYGVIVVIIFVSRKINEI
;
A
#
# COMPACT_ATOMS: atom_id res chain seq x y z
N MET A 1 3.97 -20.76 -3.93
CA MET A 1 2.54 -20.94 -3.64
C MET A 1 2.26 -20.84 -2.16
N GLU A 2 3.01 -21.57 -1.32
CA GLU A 2 2.86 -21.53 0.14
C GLU A 2 2.88 -20.11 0.74
N GLU A 3 3.79 -19.23 0.30
CA GLU A 3 3.85 -17.85 0.81
C GLU A 3 2.55 -17.04 0.60
N TYR A 4 1.85 -17.27 -0.52
CA TYR A 4 0.57 -16.60 -0.80
C TYR A 4 -0.54 -17.14 0.10
N LYS A 5 -0.57 -18.46 0.30
CA LYS A 5 -1.49 -19.12 1.21
C LYS A 5 -1.28 -18.65 2.65
N GLU A 6 -0.04 -18.60 3.12
CA GLU A 6 0.31 -18.09 4.45
C GLU A 6 -0.13 -16.65 4.65
N ALA A 7 0.13 -15.78 3.67
CA ALA A 7 -0.29 -14.38 3.71
C ALA A 7 -1.82 -14.25 3.74
N LEU A 8 -2.54 -14.98 2.88
CA LEU A 8 -4.01 -14.97 2.86
C LEU A 8 -4.60 -15.46 4.19
N CYS A 9 -4.11 -16.60 4.72
CA CYS A 9 -4.46 -17.11 6.05
C CYS A 9 -4.24 -16.05 7.15
N PHE A 10 -3.09 -15.37 7.12
CA PHE A 10 -2.78 -14.31 8.06
C PHE A 10 -3.84 -13.19 8.03
N TYR A 11 -4.23 -12.70 6.85
CA TYR A 11 -5.22 -11.61 6.77
C TYR A 11 -6.64 -12.03 7.14
N LEU A 12 -7.04 -13.26 6.81
CA LEU A 12 -8.31 -13.84 7.23
C LEU A 12 -8.41 -13.95 8.75
N GLN A 13 -7.32 -14.31 9.43
CA GLN A 13 -7.27 -14.41 10.90
C GLN A 13 -7.12 -13.04 11.59
N LYS A 14 -6.36 -12.10 11.00
CA LYS A 14 -6.04 -10.82 11.64
C LYS A 14 -7.05 -9.72 11.35
N THR A 15 -7.93 -9.87 10.37
CA THR A 15 -8.89 -8.80 10.00
C THR A 15 -10.28 -9.35 9.73
N LYS A 16 -11.29 -8.49 9.87
CA LYS A 16 -12.67 -8.79 9.48
C LYS A 16 -13.07 -8.15 8.15
N LEU A 17 -12.15 -7.44 7.48
CA LEU A 17 -12.42 -6.67 6.25
C LEU A 17 -12.52 -7.60 5.04
N PRO A 18 -13.55 -7.52 4.17
CA PRO A 18 -13.64 -8.31 2.94
C PRO A 18 -12.32 -8.37 2.17
N ILE A 19 -11.95 -9.56 1.66
CA ILE A 19 -10.69 -9.77 0.95
C ILE A 19 -11.00 -10.23 -0.47
N VAL A 20 -10.34 -9.62 -1.43
CA VAL A 20 -10.20 -10.16 -2.78
C VAL A 20 -8.78 -10.66 -2.93
N PHE A 21 -8.64 -11.96 -3.16
CA PHE A 21 -7.39 -12.55 -3.59
C PHE A 21 -7.47 -12.72 -5.11
N CYS A 22 -6.65 -11.99 -5.85
CA CYS A 22 -6.61 -12.04 -7.31
C CYS A 22 -5.20 -12.40 -7.78
N GLU A 23 -5.11 -13.42 -8.62
CA GLU A 23 -3.84 -13.91 -9.18
C GLU A 23 -3.99 -14.20 -10.69
N ASN A 24 -2.90 -14.18 -11.44
CA ASN A 24 -2.89 -14.13 -12.91
C ASN A 24 -2.18 -15.32 -13.58
N THR A 25 -2.24 -16.51 -12.98
CA THR A 25 -1.55 -17.73 -13.45
C THR A 25 -2.45 -18.96 -13.61
N LEU A 26 -3.79 -18.83 -13.49
CA LEU A 26 -4.75 -19.93 -13.45
C LEU A 26 -4.56 -20.91 -12.26
N CYS A 27 -3.79 -20.52 -11.25
CA CYS A 27 -3.60 -21.36 -10.08
C CYS A 27 -4.76 -21.19 -9.10
N ASP A 28 -5.50 -22.26 -8.89
CA ASP A 28 -6.67 -22.25 -8.01
C ASP A 28 -6.37 -22.94 -6.66
N MET A 29 -6.36 -22.15 -5.59
CA MET A 29 -6.33 -22.62 -4.19
C MET A 29 -7.66 -22.36 -3.45
N SER A 30 -8.71 -21.95 -4.15
CA SER A 30 -9.99 -21.54 -3.55
C SER A 30 -10.63 -22.63 -2.69
N GLY A 31 -10.43 -23.91 -3.05
CA GLY A 31 -10.94 -25.07 -2.31
C GLY A 31 -10.48 -25.10 -0.84
N GLU A 32 -9.26 -24.63 -0.57
CA GLU A 32 -8.69 -24.57 0.79
C GLU A 32 -9.34 -23.48 1.66
N PHE A 33 -10.09 -22.55 1.04
CA PHE A 33 -10.72 -21.40 1.68
C PHE A 33 -12.24 -21.38 1.49
N SER A 34 -12.84 -22.52 1.15
CA SER A 34 -14.27 -22.66 0.82
C SER A 34 -15.21 -22.06 1.86
N SER A 35 -14.93 -22.19 3.16
CA SER A 35 -15.75 -21.59 4.23
C SER A 35 -15.73 -20.05 4.25
N TYR A 36 -14.58 -19.44 3.92
CA TYR A 36 -14.47 -17.98 3.80
C TYR A 36 -15.13 -17.46 2.52
N ILE A 37 -15.11 -18.25 1.44
CA ILE A 37 -15.80 -17.91 0.20
C ILE A 37 -17.31 -18.01 0.40
N ALA A 38 -17.80 -19.12 0.96
CA ALA A 38 -19.22 -19.35 1.22
C ALA A 38 -19.83 -18.30 2.16
N SER A 39 -19.05 -17.77 3.12
CA SER A 39 -19.50 -16.68 4.00
C SER A 39 -19.46 -15.28 3.36
N GLY A 40 -19.00 -15.15 2.10
CA GLY A 40 -18.81 -13.86 1.44
C GLY A 40 -17.63 -13.06 1.99
N ARG A 41 -16.80 -13.67 2.83
CA ARG A 41 -15.65 -13.03 3.47
C ARG A 41 -14.45 -12.91 2.52
N LEU A 42 -14.31 -13.85 1.60
CA LEU A 42 -13.25 -13.93 0.61
C LEU A 42 -13.85 -14.07 -0.79
N GLU A 43 -13.32 -13.31 -1.74
CA GLU A 43 -13.49 -13.56 -3.16
C GLU A 43 -12.14 -14.00 -3.73
N TYR A 44 -12.13 -15.17 -4.36
CA TYR A 44 -10.93 -15.73 -4.99
C TYR A 44 -11.08 -15.62 -6.50
N LEU A 45 -10.19 -14.86 -7.13
CA LEU A 45 -10.16 -14.61 -8.56
C LEU A 45 -8.86 -15.14 -9.15
N THR A 46 -8.98 -15.89 -10.23
CA THR A 46 -7.86 -16.34 -11.05
C THR A 46 -8.18 -16.13 -12.51
N PHE A 47 -7.16 -15.82 -13.31
CA PHE A 47 -7.29 -15.65 -14.75
C PHE A 47 -5.97 -15.96 -15.47
N ASP A 48 -6.09 -16.21 -16.77
CA ASP A 48 -4.95 -16.40 -17.67
C ASP A 48 -4.36 -15.05 -18.08
N GLY A 49 -3.56 -14.46 -17.20
CA GLY A 49 -2.88 -13.19 -17.46
C GLY A 49 -1.46 -13.38 -17.95
N ASN A 50 -0.59 -12.40 -17.67
CA ASN A 50 0.84 -12.52 -17.94
C ASN A 50 1.21 -12.61 -19.44
N HIS A 51 0.35 -12.18 -20.36
CA HIS A 51 0.58 -12.26 -21.82
C HIS A 51 1.40 -11.09 -22.40
N TYR A 52 1.97 -10.24 -21.55
CA TYR A 52 2.80 -9.10 -21.93
C TYR A 52 4.29 -9.46 -22.11
N ASP A 53 5.04 -8.62 -22.83
CA ASP A 53 6.50 -8.73 -22.94
C ASP A 53 7.17 -8.63 -21.56
N LYS A 54 7.72 -9.74 -21.06
CA LYS A 54 8.31 -9.85 -19.71
C LYS A 54 9.46 -8.88 -19.46
N ARG A 55 10.08 -8.35 -20.51
CA ARG A 55 11.11 -7.29 -20.38
C ARG A 55 10.54 -5.97 -19.85
N ARG A 56 9.23 -5.76 -19.94
CA ARG A 56 8.54 -4.59 -19.36
C ARG A 56 8.45 -4.65 -17.83
N GLY A 57 8.73 -5.80 -17.21
CA GLY A 57 8.78 -5.93 -15.76
C GLY A 57 7.52 -6.51 -15.12
N LYS A 58 7.62 -6.77 -13.81
CA LYS A 58 6.52 -7.38 -13.02
C LYS A 58 5.36 -6.42 -12.76
N GLY A 59 5.63 -5.11 -12.83
CA GLY A 59 4.63 -4.07 -12.60
C GLY A 59 3.44 -4.16 -13.56
N VAL A 60 3.64 -4.62 -14.79
CA VAL A 60 2.55 -4.82 -15.77
C VAL A 60 1.56 -5.88 -15.28
N GLY A 61 2.06 -7.01 -14.76
CA GLY A 61 1.20 -8.04 -14.18
C GLY A 61 0.45 -7.57 -12.93
N GLU A 62 1.04 -6.67 -12.13
CA GLU A 62 0.33 -6.05 -11.00
C GLU A 62 -0.82 -5.13 -11.46
N ILE A 63 -0.68 -4.45 -12.61
CA ILE A 63 -1.77 -3.69 -13.22
C ILE A 63 -2.86 -4.63 -13.74
N GLU A 64 -2.51 -5.67 -14.49
CA GLU A 64 -3.49 -6.67 -15.00
C GLU A 64 -4.34 -7.26 -13.85
N ILE A 65 -3.70 -7.57 -12.72
CA ILE A 65 -4.40 -8.08 -11.52
C ILE A 65 -5.38 -7.04 -10.97
N LEU A 66 -4.98 -5.76 -10.87
CA LEU A 66 -5.87 -4.71 -10.39
C LEU A 66 -7.04 -4.50 -11.34
N GLU A 67 -6.79 -4.44 -12.65
CA GLU A 67 -7.81 -4.32 -13.70
C GLU A 67 -8.83 -5.45 -13.61
N TYR A 68 -8.35 -6.69 -13.59
CA TYR A 68 -9.21 -7.87 -13.50
C TYR A 68 -10.02 -7.88 -12.21
N ALA A 69 -9.38 -7.61 -11.07
CA ALA A 69 -10.07 -7.54 -9.79
C ALA A 69 -11.18 -6.48 -9.80
N PHE A 70 -10.93 -5.29 -10.33
CA PHE A 70 -11.94 -4.22 -10.38
C PHE A 70 -13.09 -4.49 -11.34
N LEU A 71 -12.84 -5.24 -12.41
CA LEU A 71 -13.86 -5.63 -13.38
C LEU A 71 -14.74 -6.77 -12.86
N HIS A 72 -14.14 -7.75 -12.19
CA HIS A 72 -14.81 -9.01 -11.86
C HIS A 72 -15.23 -9.15 -10.40
N SER A 73 -14.59 -8.43 -9.48
CA SER A 73 -14.91 -8.55 -8.05
C SER A 73 -16.24 -7.90 -7.69
N LYS A 74 -17.08 -8.65 -6.98
CA LYS A 74 -18.26 -8.09 -6.31
C LYS A 74 -17.89 -7.35 -5.03
N LEU A 75 -16.94 -7.87 -4.25
CA LEU A 75 -16.54 -7.24 -2.99
C LEU A 75 -15.90 -5.86 -3.16
N LEU A 76 -15.23 -5.59 -4.29
CA LEU A 76 -14.66 -4.27 -4.57
C LEU A 76 -15.72 -3.24 -5.00
N GLN A 77 -16.85 -3.67 -5.57
CA GLN A 77 -17.90 -2.74 -6.02
C GLN A 77 -18.56 -1.98 -4.86
N ASP A 78 -18.62 -2.60 -3.69
CA ASP A 78 -19.21 -2.01 -2.48
C ASP A 78 -18.22 -1.15 -1.67
N GLY A 79 -16.94 -1.13 -2.06
CA GLY A 79 -15.87 -0.49 -1.30
C GLY A 79 -15.57 0.94 -1.74
N THR A 80 -15.38 1.85 -0.77
CA THR A 80 -14.85 3.20 -1.07
C THR A 80 -13.32 3.22 -1.15
N HIS A 81 -12.66 2.37 -0.35
CA HIS A 81 -11.20 2.32 -0.20
C HIS A 81 -10.67 0.91 -0.35
N ILE A 82 -9.52 0.82 -1.02
CA ILE A 82 -8.79 -0.41 -1.22
C ILE A 82 -7.51 -0.37 -0.39
N ILE A 83 -7.28 -1.45 0.35
CA ILE A 83 -5.98 -1.73 0.97
C ILE A 83 -5.26 -2.70 0.04
N LYS A 84 -4.33 -2.18 -0.77
CA LYS A 84 -3.52 -3.02 -1.66
C LYS A 84 -2.35 -3.58 -0.88
N ILE A 85 -2.16 -4.89 -1.00
CA ILE A 85 -1.00 -5.59 -0.46
C ILE A 85 -0.45 -6.53 -1.54
N THR A 86 0.87 -6.59 -1.71
CA THR A 86 1.48 -7.63 -2.55
C THR A 86 1.20 -9.02 -1.96
N GLY A 87 0.61 -9.92 -2.75
CA GLY A 87 -0.13 -11.10 -2.25
C GLY A 87 0.61 -12.07 -1.32
N ARG A 88 1.94 -12.16 -1.41
CA ARG A 88 2.79 -13.01 -0.55
C ARG A 88 3.36 -12.32 0.69
N LEU A 89 3.10 -11.03 0.88
CA LEU A 89 3.64 -10.25 1.98
C LEU A 89 2.63 -10.13 3.11
N LYS A 90 3.11 -10.21 4.35
CA LYS A 90 2.34 -10.02 5.58
C LYS A 90 2.65 -8.65 6.17
N VAL A 91 1.63 -7.84 6.42
CA VAL A 91 1.74 -6.58 7.17
C VAL A 91 1.37 -6.86 8.62
N LEU A 92 2.37 -7.14 9.45
CA LEU A 92 2.20 -7.70 10.79
C LEU A 92 1.35 -6.80 11.72
N ASN A 93 1.40 -5.48 11.51
CA ASN A 93 0.63 -4.48 12.26
C ASN A 93 -0.58 -3.94 11.49
N ILE A 94 -1.15 -4.71 10.55
CA ILE A 94 -2.28 -4.29 9.71
C ILE A 94 -3.47 -3.71 10.50
N LYS A 95 -3.82 -4.29 11.66
CA LYS A 95 -4.89 -3.78 12.53
C LYS A 95 -4.66 -2.32 12.96
N SER A 96 -3.42 -1.99 13.31
CA SER A 96 -3.04 -0.66 13.76
C SER A 96 -3.09 0.34 12.61
N LEU A 97 -2.62 -0.05 11.42
CA LEU A 97 -2.69 0.79 10.22
C LEU A 97 -4.13 1.09 9.81
N ILE A 98 -5.01 0.08 9.84
CA ILE A 98 -6.46 0.24 9.58
C ILE A 98 -7.09 1.18 10.60
N ALA A 99 -6.77 1.02 11.89
CA ALA A 99 -7.32 1.88 12.94
C ALA A 99 -6.94 3.35 12.74
N VAL A 100 -5.69 3.62 12.37
CA VAL A 100 -5.21 4.99 12.07
C VAL A 100 -5.87 5.55 10.81
N ARG A 101 -6.05 4.75 9.74
CA ARG A 101 -6.75 5.21 8.52
C ARG A 101 -8.14 5.76 8.83
N LYS A 102 -8.87 5.15 9.78
CA LYS A 102 -10.22 5.60 10.18
C LYS A 102 -10.26 6.99 10.82
N MET A 103 -9.12 7.55 11.22
CA MET A 103 -9.02 8.92 11.72
C MET A 103 -9.10 9.97 10.59
N PHE A 104 -8.96 9.54 9.33
CA PHE A 104 -9.00 10.40 8.15
C PHE A 104 -10.25 10.12 7.33
N GLY A 105 -10.73 11.15 6.63
CA GLY A 105 -11.87 11.03 5.73
C GLY A 105 -11.58 10.18 4.50
N ASP A 106 -12.59 10.04 3.66
CA ASP A 106 -12.55 9.17 2.48
C ASP A 106 -11.88 9.79 1.25
N ASN A 107 -11.46 11.05 1.34
CA ASN A 107 -10.81 11.75 0.25
C ASN A 107 -9.27 11.78 0.40
N CYS A 108 -8.68 10.67 0.84
CA CYS A 108 -7.24 10.59 1.07
C CYS A 108 -6.58 9.30 0.60
N ILE A 109 -5.34 9.42 0.16
CA ILE A 109 -4.44 8.33 -0.19
C ILE A 109 -3.39 8.19 0.90
N GLN A 110 -3.19 6.98 1.43
CA GLN A 110 -2.13 6.67 2.38
C GLN A 110 -1.09 5.72 1.79
N LEU A 111 0.11 6.25 1.61
CA LEU A 111 1.26 5.49 1.13
C LEU A 111 2.58 6.18 1.53
N ARG A 112 3.69 5.47 1.29
CA ARG A 112 5.02 6.06 1.41
C ARG A 112 5.42 6.67 0.08
N ILE A 113 5.69 7.97 0.11
CA ILE A 113 6.08 8.77 -1.06
C ILE A 113 7.43 9.47 -0.83
N SER A 114 8.17 9.66 -1.92
CA SER A 114 9.35 10.53 -1.98
C SER A 114 8.96 12.01 -1.91
N GLU A 115 9.92 12.89 -1.59
CA GLU A 115 9.66 14.32 -1.41
C GLU A 115 9.19 15.00 -2.71
N ASP A 116 9.69 14.52 -3.84
CA ASP A 116 9.35 14.96 -5.19
C ASP A 116 8.18 14.19 -5.83
N GLY A 117 7.68 13.17 -5.13
CA GLY A 117 6.63 12.27 -5.58
C GLY A 117 6.99 11.39 -6.77
N VAL A 118 8.27 11.30 -7.15
CA VAL A 118 8.69 10.48 -8.30
C VAL A 118 8.56 9.00 -8.00
N PHE A 119 8.87 8.60 -6.77
CA PHE A 119 8.83 7.21 -6.34
C PHE A 119 7.90 7.00 -5.14
N THR A 120 7.18 5.89 -5.15
CA THR A 120 6.26 5.45 -4.08
C THR A 120 6.60 4.05 -3.61
N GLN A 121 5.98 3.56 -2.53
CA GLN A 121 5.97 2.12 -2.26
C GLN A 121 4.67 1.49 -2.70
N SER A 122 4.81 0.39 -3.45
CA SER A 122 3.70 -0.41 -3.97
C SER A 122 3.32 -1.60 -3.08
N GLN A 123 4.20 -2.02 -2.15
CA GLN A 123 3.98 -3.26 -1.37
C GLN A 123 2.75 -3.18 -0.48
N PHE A 124 2.47 -1.99 0.05
CA PHE A 124 1.33 -1.68 0.89
C PHE A 124 0.91 -0.22 0.69
N PHE A 125 -0.34 -0.01 0.29
CA PHE A 125 -0.95 1.32 0.28
C PHE A 125 -2.46 1.22 0.52
N ILE A 126 -3.05 2.34 0.92
CA ILE A 126 -4.49 2.50 1.04
C ILE A 126 -4.90 3.65 0.14
N ALA A 127 -5.85 3.41 -0.77
CA ALA A 127 -6.30 4.45 -1.69
C ALA A 127 -7.79 4.31 -1.98
N PRO A 128 -8.48 5.42 -2.34
CA PRO A 128 -9.83 5.36 -2.86
C PRO A 128 -9.90 4.48 -4.11
N MET A 129 -10.97 3.71 -4.28
CA MET A 129 -11.15 2.89 -5.47
C MET A 129 -11.14 3.73 -6.75
N LEU A 130 -11.82 4.87 -6.74
CA LEU A 130 -11.92 5.77 -7.89
C LEU A 130 -10.56 6.33 -8.31
N PHE A 131 -9.71 6.70 -7.33
CA PHE A 131 -8.33 7.08 -7.63
C PHE A 131 -7.60 6.01 -8.46
N LEU A 132 -7.72 4.74 -8.04
CA LEU A 132 -7.03 3.66 -8.75
C LEU A 132 -7.59 3.45 -10.16
N LYS A 133 -8.92 3.47 -10.31
CA LYS A 133 -9.60 3.26 -11.59
C LYS A 133 -9.36 4.38 -12.60
N GLU A 134 -9.40 5.63 -12.16
CA GLU A 134 -9.42 6.79 -13.05
C GLU A 134 -8.03 7.39 -13.28
N TYR A 135 -7.15 7.34 -12.28
CA TYR A 135 -5.87 8.06 -12.33
C TYR A 135 -4.65 7.14 -12.43
N PHE A 136 -4.72 5.91 -11.90
CA PHE A 136 -3.55 5.05 -11.82
C PHE A 136 -3.54 3.94 -12.88
N ILE A 137 -4.58 3.10 -12.91
CA ILE A 137 -4.67 1.94 -13.81
C ILE A 137 -4.53 2.34 -15.30
N PRO A 138 -5.20 3.39 -15.80
CA PRO A 138 -5.07 3.79 -17.20
C PRO A 138 -3.64 4.15 -17.63
N LEU A 139 -2.76 4.45 -16.67
CA LEU A 139 -1.36 4.75 -16.92
C LEU A 139 -0.45 3.52 -16.89
N GLY A 140 -1.00 2.32 -16.67
CA GLY A 140 -0.24 1.07 -16.57
C GLY A 140 0.57 0.73 -17.82
N GLU A 141 0.15 1.21 -18.99
CA GLU A 141 0.91 1.07 -20.24
C GLU A 141 2.28 1.74 -20.18
N MET A 142 2.46 2.76 -19.34
CA MET A 142 3.74 3.46 -19.13
C MET A 142 4.79 2.59 -18.44
N ILE A 143 4.39 1.48 -17.80
CA ILE A 143 5.33 0.58 -17.11
C ILE A 143 6.18 -0.15 -18.14
N ASP A 144 7.49 0.07 -18.05
CA ASP A 144 8.53 -0.57 -18.86
C ASP A 144 9.88 -0.50 -18.14
N ASP A 145 10.30 -1.62 -17.54
CA ASP A 145 11.60 -1.74 -16.86
C ASP A 145 12.79 -1.40 -17.77
N ARG A 146 12.70 -1.59 -19.10
CA ARG A 146 13.77 -1.21 -20.05
C ARG A 146 14.01 0.29 -20.10
N GLN A 147 12.99 1.08 -19.74
CA GLN A 147 13.02 2.53 -19.69
C GLN A 147 13.17 3.05 -18.25
N CYS A 148 13.48 2.15 -17.29
CA CYS A 148 13.52 2.47 -15.87
C CYS A 148 12.18 3.03 -15.32
N CYS A 149 11.06 2.71 -15.97
CA CYS A 149 9.73 3.14 -15.56
C CYS A 149 8.98 2.00 -14.87
N TYR A 150 9.01 1.98 -13.54
CA TYR A 150 8.44 0.93 -12.71
C TYR A 150 7.02 1.27 -12.26
N PHE A 151 6.29 0.29 -11.71
CA PHE A 151 4.98 0.48 -11.09
C PHE A 151 4.97 1.64 -10.09
N GLU A 152 6.01 1.74 -9.25
CA GLU A 152 6.15 2.79 -8.24
C GLU A 152 6.31 4.19 -8.84
N HIS A 153 6.90 4.30 -10.03
CA HIS A 153 7.03 5.56 -10.76
C HIS A 153 5.69 6.00 -11.33
N VAL A 154 4.96 5.08 -11.95
CA VAL A 154 3.62 5.35 -12.49
C VAL A 154 2.63 5.69 -11.37
N LEU A 155 2.71 5.00 -10.23
CA LEU A 155 1.91 5.33 -9.04
C LEU A 155 2.27 6.71 -8.47
N GLY A 156 3.56 7.07 -8.42
CA GLY A 156 3.98 8.42 -8.03
C GLY A 156 3.46 9.49 -8.99
N TYR A 157 3.52 9.22 -10.28
CA TYR A 157 3.02 10.10 -11.32
C TYR A 157 1.50 10.31 -11.21
N SER A 158 0.69 9.26 -11.01
CA SER A 158 -0.76 9.41 -10.87
C SER A 158 -1.13 10.27 -9.65
N ILE A 159 -0.44 10.10 -8.52
CA ILE A 159 -0.64 10.90 -7.30
C ILE A 159 -0.32 12.39 -7.52
N LYS A 160 0.73 12.68 -8.29
CA LYS A 160 1.16 14.05 -8.59
C LYS A 160 0.19 14.79 -9.52
N ASN A 161 -0.48 14.07 -10.41
CA ASN A 161 -1.28 14.67 -11.48
C ASN A 161 -2.79 14.65 -11.19
N GLN A 162 -3.25 13.91 -10.18
CA GLN A 162 -4.64 13.99 -9.70
C GLN A 162 -4.87 15.21 -8.79
N ALA A 163 -6.10 15.74 -8.76
CA ALA A 163 -6.48 16.94 -7.99
C ALA A 163 -7.63 16.72 -6.98
N GLU A 164 -8.02 15.48 -6.74
CA GLU A 164 -9.19 15.12 -5.92
C GLU A 164 -8.82 14.73 -4.49
N TYR A 165 -7.74 13.98 -4.31
CA TYR A 165 -7.38 13.28 -3.08
C TYR A 165 -6.10 13.84 -2.48
N CYS A 166 -6.11 14.13 -1.18
CA CYS A 166 -4.88 14.51 -0.49
C CYS A 166 -4.03 13.28 -0.15
N VAL A 167 -2.73 13.47 0.01
CA VAL A 167 -1.82 12.39 0.47
C VAL A 167 -1.59 12.54 1.97
N ILE A 168 -1.82 11.47 2.72
CA ILE A 168 -1.61 11.40 4.17
C ILE A 168 -0.53 10.34 4.46
N PRO A 169 0.47 10.64 5.31
CA PRO A 169 1.53 9.66 5.59
C PRO A 169 1.00 8.49 6.43
N PHE A 170 1.75 7.38 6.44
CA PHE A 170 1.59 6.39 7.49
C PHE A 170 2.17 6.91 8.80
N PHE A 171 1.35 6.96 9.84
CA PHE A 171 1.77 7.34 11.19
C PHE A 171 2.41 6.18 11.95
N ASN A 172 2.20 4.94 11.50
CA ASN A 172 2.89 3.77 12.02
C ASN A 172 3.75 3.14 10.93
N PHE A 173 4.93 2.64 11.30
CA PHE A 173 5.82 1.90 10.41
C PHE A 173 5.11 0.61 9.93
N PRO A 174 4.84 0.41 8.62
CA PRO A 174 4.29 -0.86 8.13
C PRO A 174 5.31 -1.99 8.33
N LEU A 175 5.01 -2.95 9.19
CA LEU A 175 5.88 -4.10 9.48
C LEU A 175 5.63 -5.18 8.43
N ILE A 176 6.41 -5.17 7.36
CA ILE A 176 6.29 -6.12 6.25
C ILE A 176 7.18 -7.34 6.52
N ASP A 177 6.61 -8.53 6.38
CA ASP A 177 7.28 -9.83 6.46
C ASP A 177 7.00 -10.67 5.20
N GLY A 178 7.98 -11.45 4.75
CA GLY A 178 7.92 -12.28 3.53
C GLY A 178 9.11 -12.04 2.58
N ILE A 179 9.06 -12.61 1.38
CA ILE A 179 10.18 -12.55 0.41
C ILE A 179 9.88 -11.59 -0.75
N SER A 180 10.83 -10.72 -1.06
CA SER A 180 10.80 -9.89 -2.28
C SER A 180 11.03 -10.76 -3.51
N GLY A 181 10.20 -10.64 -4.54
CA GLY A 181 10.37 -11.45 -5.76
C GLY A 181 11.15 -10.79 -6.85
N THR A 182 11.53 -9.53 -6.68
CA THR A 182 12.52 -8.93 -7.58
C THR A 182 13.91 -9.37 -7.14
N PHE A 183 14.19 -9.32 -5.83
CA PHE A 183 15.55 -9.52 -5.31
C PHE A 183 15.74 -10.82 -4.52
N GLY A 184 14.69 -11.60 -4.26
CA GLY A 184 14.75 -12.79 -3.41
C GLY A 184 15.06 -12.47 -1.94
N THR A 185 15.13 -11.20 -1.56
CA THR A 185 15.51 -10.77 -0.22
C THR A 185 14.33 -10.89 0.74
N HIS A 186 14.60 -11.45 1.93
CA HIS A 186 13.60 -11.51 2.98
C HIS A 186 13.40 -10.12 3.59
N TYR A 187 12.15 -9.69 3.71
CA TYR A 187 11.75 -8.57 4.56
C TYR A 187 11.79 -9.06 6.02
N ASN A 188 12.98 -9.35 6.55
CA ASN A 188 13.14 -9.63 7.99
C ASN A 188 13.74 -8.40 8.66
N ILE A 189 12.94 -7.72 9.47
CA ILE A 189 13.42 -6.48 10.08
C ILE A 189 12.95 -6.34 11.51
N HIS A 190 13.82 -6.79 12.42
CA HIS A 190 13.77 -6.47 13.83
C HIS A 190 14.18 -5.01 14.04
N TYR A 191 13.26 -4.08 13.81
CA TYR A 191 13.48 -2.69 14.17
C TYR A 191 13.22 -2.47 15.65
N THR A 192 14.16 -1.79 16.30
CA THR A 192 13.95 -1.14 17.59
C THR A 192 12.80 -0.13 17.51
N LEU A 193 12.23 0.22 18.66
CA LEU A 193 11.24 1.30 18.71
C LEU A 193 11.80 2.59 18.10
N LEU A 194 13.05 2.92 18.42
CA LEU A 194 13.70 4.14 17.95
C LEU A 194 13.84 4.18 16.43
N GLU A 195 14.23 3.08 15.77
CA GLU A 195 14.31 3.01 14.31
C GLU A 195 12.95 3.17 13.63
N LYS A 196 11.91 2.53 14.18
CA LYS A 196 10.53 2.71 13.69
C LYS A 196 10.13 4.18 13.74
N MET A 197 10.47 4.86 14.84
CA MET A 197 10.16 6.27 15.03
C MET A 197 10.94 7.17 14.06
N TYR A 198 12.22 6.91 13.83
CA TYR A 198 13.01 7.62 12.82
C TYR A 198 12.40 7.49 11.43
N TYR A 199 11.95 6.29 11.07
CA TYR A 199 11.30 6.06 9.80
C TYR A 199 9.95 6.78 9.70
N VAL A 200 9.12 6.74 10.74
CA VAL A 200 7.85 7.46 10.77
C VAL A 200 8.08 8.96 10.63
N ARG A 201 9.05 9.51 11.38
CA ARG A 201 9.47 10.92 11.27
C ARG A 201 9.85 11.27 9.83
N LYS A 202 10.70 10.44 9.19
CA LYS A 202 11.11 10.64 7.80
C LYS A 202 9.92 10.59 6.86
N THR A 203 9.01 9.63 7.01
CA THR A 203 7.82 9.48 6.17
C THR A 203 6.90 10.70 6.27
N ILE A 204 6.66 11.18 7.49
CA ILE A 204 5.83 12.38 7.70
C ILE A 204 6.51 13.62 7.11
N TYR A 205 7.81 13.81 7.36
CA TYR A 205 8.57 14.93 6.79
C TYR A 205 8.47 14.95 5.26
N LYS A 206 8.68 13.81 4.62
CA LYS A 206 8.58 13.69 3.16
C LYS A 206 7.20 14.03 2.64
N CYS A 207 6.16 13.54 3.32
CA CYS A 207 4.78 13.85 2.97
C CYS A 207 4.46 15.34 3.10
N ILE A 208 4.96 16.03 4.14
CA ILE A 208 4.80 17.48 4.29
C ILE A 208 5.48 18.24 3.13
N ILE A 209 6.70 17.86 2.75
CA ILE A 209 7.40 18.49 1.62
C ILE A 209 6.65 18.24 0.31
N PHE A 210 6.23 17.00 0.07
CA PHE A 210 5.46 16.61 -1.09
C PHE A 210 4.17 17.42 -1.21
N ASP A 211 3.37 17.43 -0.13
CA ASP A 211 2.10 18.13 -0.10
C ASP A 211 2.28 19.63 -0.33
N ASN A 212 3.30 20.27 0.24
CA ASN A 212 3.53 21.70 0.03
C ASN A 212 3.94 22.03 -1.41
N ARG A 213 4.83 21.23 -2.02
CA ARG A 213 5.49 21.59 -3.29
C ARG A 213 4.86 20.99 -4.53
N TYR A 214 4.28 19.78 -4.44
CA TYR A 214 3.95 18.98 -5.63
C TYR A 214 2.50 18.52 -5.69
N ALA A 215 1.82 18.32 -4.55
CA ALA A 215 0.42 17.89 -4.57
C ALA A 215 -0.50 18.97 -5.17
N GLN A 216 -1.37 18.58 -6.11
CA GLN A 216 -2.43 19.46 -6.64
C GLN A 216 -3.55 19.62 -5.60
N LYS A 217 -4.00 18.50 -5.01
CA LYS A 217 -4.90 18.52 -3.86
C LYS A 217 -4.10 18.63 -2.56
N LYS A 218 -4.21 19.79 -1.94
CA LYS A 218 -3.61 20.07 -0.63
C LYS A 218 -4.40 19.41 0.51
N GLN A 219 -3.67 18.93 1.52
CA GLN A 219 -4.24 18.61 2.83
C GLN A 219 -5.01 19.82 3.41
N ASN A 220 -6.14 19.56 4.05
CA ASN A 220 -6.92 20.60 4.73
C ASN A 220 -6.25 21.05 6.03
N ILE A 221 -6.77 22.12 6.65
CA ILE A 221 -6.15 22.71 7.85
C ILE A 221 -6.08 21.73 9.03
N LEU A 222 -7.12 20.91 9.23
CA LEU A 222 -7.19 19.94 10.31
C LEU A 222 -6.18 18.79 10.09
N GLU A 223 -6.13 18.25 8.87
CA GLU A 223 -5.16 17.22 8.48
C GLU A 223 -3.72 17.69 8.69
N ARG A 224 -3.41 18.92 8.23
CA ARG A 224 -2.08 19.52 8.42
C ARG A 224 -1.72 19.69 9.89
N LEU A 225 -2.67 20.14 10.71
CA LEU A 225 -2.47 20.28 12.15
C LEU A 225 -2.19 18.93 12.79
N LEU A 226 -3.01 17.90 12.51
CA LEU A 226 -2.82 16.54 13.02
C LEU A 226 -1.45 15.98 12.62
N ILE A 227 -1.06 16.11 11.36
CA ILE A 227 0.23 15.64 10.85
C ILE A 227 1.40 16.33 11.56
N LYS A 228 1.35 17.66 11.72
CA LYS A 228 2.40 18.42 12.39
C LYS A 228 2.47 18.13 13.89
N CYS A 229 1.33 18.00 14.57
CA CYS A 229 1.27 17.61 15.97
C CYS A 229 1.91 16.23 16.18
N TYR A 230 1.55 15.25 15.36
CA TYR A 230 2.13 13.92 15.43
C TYR A 230 3.64 13.93 15.14
N TYR A 231 4.08 14.70 14.13
CA TYR A 231 5.50 14.90 13.86
C TYR A 231 6.25 15.44 15.09
N GLY A 232 5.70 16.45 15.75
CA GLY A 232 6.27 17.02 16.99
C GLY A 232 6.39 15.99 18.10
N VAL A 233 5.34 15.20 18.35
CA VAL A 233 5.35 14.11 19.34
C VAL A 233 6.46 13.09 19.05
N ILE A 234 6.60 12.67 17.79
CA ILE A 234 7.65 11.72 17.38
C ILE A 234 9.06 12.30 17.60
N VAL A 235 9.27 13.59 17.29
CA VAL A 235 10.55 14.27 17.54
C VAL A 235 10.90 14.30 19.03
N VAL A 236 9.92 14.62 19.90
CA VAL A 236 10.12 14.64 21.35
C VAL A 236 10.50 13.26 21.87
N ILE A 237 9.77 12.21 21.48
CA ILE A 237 10.07 10.86 21.93
C ILE A 237 11.48 10.42 21.46
N ILE A 238 11.86 10.67 20.20
CA ILE A 238 13.21 10.36 19.71
C ILE A 238 14.29 11.07 20.54
N PHE A 239 14.07 12.35 20.88
CA PHE A 239 15.00 13.13 21.68
C PHE A 239 15.14 12.59 23.11
N VAL A 240 14.02 12.27 23.77
CA VAL A 240 14.01 11.70 25.12
C VAL A 240 14.68 10.33 25.14
N SER A 241 14.38 9.45 24.16
CA SER A 241 15.02 8.13 24.07
C SER A 241 16.54 8.20 23.89
N ARG A 242 17.05 9.20 23.16
CA ARG A 242 18.50 9.42 23.04
C ARG A 242 19.14 9.78 24.37
N LYS A 243 18.54 10.72 25.12
CA LYS A 243 19.05 11.12 26.44
C LYS A 243 19.10 9.97 27.44
N ILE A 244 18.10 9.09 27.42
CA ILE A 244 18.07 7.91 28.31
C ILE A 244 19.22 6.94 27.97
N ASN A 245 19.57 6.78 26.70
CA ASN A 245 20.65 5.87 26.28
C ASN A 245 22.07 6.45 26.48
N GLU A 246 22.19 7.74 26.85
CA GLU A 246 23.45 8.41 27.17
C GLU A 246 23.76 8.40 28.68
N ILE A 247 22.82 7.93 29.53
CA ILE A 247 22.94 7.80 30.99
C ILE A 247 23.18 6.32 31.34
#